data_AF-A0A432SBM8-F1
#
_entry.id   AF-A0A432SBM8-F1
#
_cell.length_a   1.000
_cell.length_b   1.000
_cell.length_c   1.000
_cell.angle_alpha   90.00
_cell.angle_beta   90.00
_cell.angle_gamma   90.00
#
_symmetry.space_group_name_H-M   'P 1'
#
loop_
_entity.id
_entity.type
_entity.pdbx_description
1 polymer ?
#
loop_
_entity_poly.entity_id
_entity_poly.type
_entity_poly.pdbx_seq_one_letter_code
_entity_poly.pdbx_strand_id
1 'polypeptide(L)' 'MMELEEKQKRLKEIEELLTTYGGELEIAPYVLNYLSLEELETIIVNILKKQSNVIEENHEWLQQFKKYLKEP' A
#
# COMPACT_ATOMS: atom_id res chain seq x y z
N MET A 1 -0.33 0.19 -27.53
CA MET A 1 -1.70 0.19 -26.96
C MET A 1 -1.76 -0.62 -25.67
N MET A 2 -1.23 -1.85 -25.61
CA MET A 2 -1.24 -2.67 -24.37
C MET A 2 -0.53 -2.07 -23.14
N GLU A 3 0.58 -1.35 -23.32
CA GLU A 3 1.36 -0.85 -22.17
C GLU A 3 0.64 0.25 -21.37
N LEU A 4 -0.07 1.16 -22.05
CA LEU A 4 -0.77 2.25 -21.38
C LEU A 4 -1.95 1.73 -20.53
N GLU A 5 -2.70 0.75 -21.04
CA GLU A 5 -3.79 0.10 -20.32
C GLU A 5 -3.28 -0.62 -19.07
N GLU A 6 -2.14 -1.32 -19.17
CA GLU A 6 -1.53 -1.97 -18.01
C GLU A 6 -1.03 -0.95 -16.98
N LYS A 7 -0.39 0.15 -17.43
CA LYS A 7 0.01 1.25 -16.54
C LYS A 7 -1.18 1.88 -15.81
N GLN A 8 -2.31 2.09 -16.49
CA GLN A 8 -3.55 2.59 -15.87
C GLN A 8 -4.07 1.62 -14.81
N LYS A 9 -4.05 0.32 -15.10
CA LYS A 9 -4.45 -0.71 -14.15
C LYS A 9 -3.59 -0.68 -12.88
N ARG A 10 -2.26 -0.54 -13.03
CA ARG A 10 -1.34 -0.42 -11.88
C ARG A 10 -1.54 0.86 -11.09
N LEU A 11 -1.81 1.99 -11.76
CA LEU A 11 -2.11 3.24 -11.07
C LEU A 11 -3.34 3.11 -10.18
N LYS A 12 -4.39 2.49 -10.70
CA LYS A 12 -5.62 2.23 -9.94
C LYS A 12 -5.40 1.29 -8.76
N GLU A 13 -4.56 0.26 -8.93
CA GLU A 13 -4.16 -0.62 -7.83
C GLU A 13 -3.42 0.16 -6.73
N ILE A 14 -2.53 1.09 -7.11
CA ILE A 14 -1.84 1.98 -6.16
C ILE A 14 -2.84 2.87 -5.41
N GLU A 15 -3.80 3.48 -6.11
CA GLU A 15 -4.86 4.30 -5.51
C GLU A 15 -5.66 3.49 -4.49
N GLU A 16 -6.14 2.29 -4.85
CA GLU A 16 -6.89 1.40 -3.96
C GLU A 16 -6.07 1.03 -2.72
N LEU A 17 -4.79 0.65 -2.89
CA LEU A 17 -3.90 0.32 -1.78
C LEU A 17 -3.69 1.48 -0.81
N LEU A 18 -3.54 2.70 -1.33
CA LEU A 18 -3.34 3.90 -0.50
C LEU A 18 -4.62 4.38 0.18
N THR A 19 -5.79 4.20 -0.46
CA THR A 19 -7.11 4.57 0.08
C THR A 19 -7.45 3.79 1.35
N THR A 20 -6.91 2.57 1.49
CA THR A 20 -7.04 1.72 2.69
C THR A 20 -6.64 2.42 4.00
N TYR A 21 -5.81 3.47 3.93
CA TYR A 21 -5.33 4.24 5.10
C TYR A 21 -6.20 5.44 5.50
N GLY A 22 -7.39 5.58 4.92
CA GLY A 22 -8.37 6.59 5.33
C GLY A 22 -8.20 7.92 4.62
N GLY A 23 -8.51 7.93 3.32
CA GLY A 23 -8.63 9.15 2.52
C GLY A 23 -8.85 8.81 1.05
N GLU A 24 -9.68 9.58 0.35
CA GLU A 24 -9.73 9.51 -1.12
C GLU A 24 -8.40 10.01 -1.66
N LEU A 25 -7.69 9.15 -2.39
CA LEU A 25 -6.42 9.47 -3.01
C LEU A 25 -6.55 9.25 -4.51
N GLU A 26 -6.65 10.34 -5.25
CA GLU A 26 -6.70 10.34 -6.71
C GLU A 26 -5.31 10.76 -7.22
N ILE A 27 -4.67 9.88 -7.98
CA ILE A 27 -3.36 10.12 -8.57
C ILE A 27 -3.56 10.66 -9.98
N ALA A 28 -2.97 11.83 -10.24
CA ALA A 28 -3.18 12.50 -11.52
C ALA A 28 -2.69 11.66 -12.72
N PRO A 29 -3.53 11.34 -13.73
CA PRO A 29 -3.19 10.38 -14.79
C PRO A 29 -1.93 10.69 -15.60
N TYR A 30 -1.49 11.95 -15.62
CA TYR A 30 -0.28 12.37 -16.35
C TYR A 30 1.01 11.75 -15.78
N VAL A 31 1.01 11.25 -14.54
CA VAL A 31 2.20 10.58 -13.98
C VAL A 31 2.59 9.32 -14.77
N LEU A 32 1.65 8.71 -15.50
CA LEU A 32 1.92 7.56 -16.39
C LEU A 32 2.87 7.89 -17.55
N ASN A 33 3.02 9.17 -17.89
CA ASN A 33 3.98 9.61 -18.91
C ASN A 33 5.43 9.55 -18.40
N TYR A 34 5.61 9.55 -17.07
CA TYR A 34 6.92 9.61 -16.42
C TYR A 34 7.29 8.30 -15.75
N LEU A 35 6.31 7.45 -15.45
CA LEU A 35 6.52 6.16 -14.80
C LEU A 35 6.48 5.02 -15.80
N SER A 36 7.51 4.19 -15.78
CA SER A 36 7.52 2.87 -16.41
C SER A 36 6.61 1.90 -15.67
N LEU A 37 6.28 0.79 -16.32
CA LEU A 37 5.47 -0.26 -15.70
C LEU A 37 6.22 -0.89 -14.50
N GLU A 38 7.54 -1.07 -14.62
CA GLU A 38 8.40 -1.61 -13.56
C GLU A 38 8.44 -0.69 -12.33
N GLU A 39 8.46 0.63 -12.52
CA GLU A 39 8.38 1.59 -11.43
C GLU A 39 7.04 1.50 -10.70
N LEU A 40 5.93 1.36 -11.43
CA LEU A 40 4.60 1.17 -10.83
C LEU A 40 4.52 -0.13 -10.03
N GLU A 41 5.05 -1.23 -10.55
CA GLU A 41 5.11 -2.51 -9.83
C GLU A 41 6.00 -2.41 -8.58
N THR A 42 7.13 -1.71 -8.67
CA THR A 42 8.00 -1.44 -7.52
C THR A 42 7.28 -0.65 -6.44
N ILE A 43 6.49 0.36 -6.83
CA ILE A 43 5.66 1.15 -5.90
C ILE A 43 4.65 0.24 -5.19
N ILE A 44 3.92 -0.60 -5.92
CA ILE A 44 2.95 -1.56 -5.36
C ILE A 44 3.62 -2.47 -4.32
N VAL A 45 4.75 -3.09 -4.66
CA VAL A 45 5.49 -3.98 -3.75
C VAL A 45 5.92 -3.25 -2.48
N ASN A 46 6.36 -2.00 -2.60
CA ASN A 46 6.78 -1.20 -1.45
C ASN A 46 5.62 -0.82 -0.54
N ILE A 47 4.44 -0.53 -1.10
CA ILE A 47 3.22 -0.25 -0.31
C ILE A 47 2.80 -1.51 0.46
N LEU A 48 2.76 -2.66 -0.20
CA LEU A 48 2.38 -3.94 0.43
C LEU A 48 3.36 -4.35 1.55
N LYS A 49 4.67 -4.16 1.34
CA LYS A 49 5.67 -4.42 2.39
C LYS A 49 5.45 -3.55 3.62
N LYS A 50 5.16 -2.26 3.42
CA LYS A 50 4.86 -1.34 4.53
C LYS A 50 3.57 -1.75 5.25
N GLN A 51 2.52 -2.14 4.53
CA GLN A 51 1.30 -2.68 5.13
C GLN A 51 1.57 -3.92 6.00
N SER A 52 2.35 -4.87 5.48
CA SER A 52 2.71 -6.09 6.21
C SER A 52 3.46 -5.77 7.51
N ASN A 53 4.46 -4.88 7.45
CA ASN A 53 5.23 -4.50 8.63
C ASN A 53 4.34 -3.82 9.68
N VAL A 54 3.44 -2.92 9.26
CA VAL A 54 2.49 -2.25 10.18
C VAL A 54 1.55 -3.26 10.85
N ILE A 55 1.08 -4.27 10.13
CA ILE A 55 0.23 -5.33 10.69
C ILE A 55 1.02 -6.16 11.71
N GLU A 56 2.26 -6.52 11.38
CA GLU A 56 3.14 -7.30 12.25
C GLU A 56 3.50 -6.54 13.52
N GLU A 57 3.95 -5.28 13.40
CA GLU A 57 4.26 -4.40 14.53
C GLU A 57 3.05 -4.19 15.44
N ASN A 58 1.85 -3.95 14.87
CA ASN A 58 0.63 -3.82 15.65
C ASN A 58 0.25 -5.12 16.36
N HIS A 59 0.43 -6.28 15.71
CA HIS A 59 0.18 -7.57 16.33
C HIS A 59 1.14 -7.83 17.50
N GLU A 60 2.45 -7.59 17.32
CA GLU A 60 3.44 -7.71 18.39
C GLU A 60 3.15 -6.78 19.56
N TRP A 61 2.83 -5.51 19.28
CA TRP A 61 2.44 -4.54 20.29
C TRP A 61 1.21 -5.00 21.09
N LEU A 62 0.17 -5.52 20.42
CA LEU A 62 -1.02 -6.07 21.08
C LEU A 62 -0.68 -7.29 21.97
N GLN A 63 0.23 -8.16 21.55
CA GLN A 63 0.66 -9.30 22.37
C GLN A 63 1.46 -8.83 23.60
N GLN A 64 2.31 -7.82 23.46
CA GLN A 64 3.00 -7.18 24.60
C GLN A 64 1.98 -6.56 25.56
N PHE A 65 0.97 -5.86 25.07
CA PHE A 65 -0.07 -5.25 25.91
C PHE A 65 -0.90 -6.29 26.67
N LYS A 66 -1.24 -7.42 26.05
CA LYS A 66 -1.93 -8.55 26.72
C LYS A 66 -1.15 -9.11 27.91
N LYS A 67 0.19 -9.02 27.92
CA LYS A 67 1.03 -9.45 29.04
C LYS A 67 0.79 -8.59 30.30
N TYR A 68 0.43 -7.32 30.13
CA TYR A 68 0.14 -6.38 31.22
C TYR A 68 -1.32 -6.38 31.66
N LEU A 69 -2.23 -7.01 30.90
CA LEU A 69 -3.64 -7.17 31.25
C LEU A 69 -3.93 -8.44 32.08
N LYS A 70 -2.92 -9.29 32.32
CA LYS A 70 -3.03 -10.48 33.17
C LYS A 70 -2.32 -10.28 34.51
N GLU A 71 -2.86 -9.43 35.38
CA GLU A 71 -2.72 -9.57 36.83
C GLU A 71 -4.04 -9.18 37.51
N PRO A 72 -4.67 -10.06 38.33
CA PRO A 72 -5.49 -9.64 39.46
C PRO A 72 -4.63 -9.13 40.62
#